data_AF-A0A545U8B9-F1
#
_entry.id   AF-A0A545U8B9-F1
#
_cell.length_a   1.000
_cell.length_b   1.000
_cell.length_c   1.000
_cell.angle_alpha   90.00
_cell.angle_beta   90.00
_cell.angle_gamma   90.00
#
_symmetry.space_group_name_H-M   'P 1'
#
loop_
_entity.id
_entity.type
_entity.pdbx_description
1 polymer ?
#
loop_
_entity_poly.entity_id
_entity_poly.type
_entity_poly.pdbx_seq_one_letter_code
_entity_poly.pdbx_strand_id
1 'polypeptide(L)'
;MRVKRLIASFGASFESFISKVENHEAVADSVIADVRAAAAKLRVQRGRIQHQLQRLGAEQKKLQTEQERWRKRALQLGDTEEQRSLQCVRHFKLTKSRLRQVEHQIDEYHSMDERLQSNLTDVEQRLEQLRLKKTALSSRSARASALAGTRGEETLTDMEQVFDRWETAVLEDEYREGVCDESTDSFEREFLAAEELDDLRATLDDIKKAAATDGQKGETRDAN
;
A
#
# COMPACT_ATOMS: atom_id res chain seq x y z
N MET A 1 -13.23 -13.55 16.10
CA MET A 1 -12.49 -13.83 17.37
C MET A 1 -11.44 -14.96 17.30
N ARG A 2 -11.34 -15.79 16.25
CA ARG A 2 -10.40 -16.95 16.24
C ARG A 2 -8.98 -16.66 15.73
N VAL A 3 -8.76 -15.55 15.02
CA VAL A 3 -7.43 -15.15 14.52
C VAL A 3 -6.51 -14.66 15.65
N LYS A 4 -7.06 -13.95 16.64
CA LYS A 4 -6.30 -13.44 17.80
C LYS A 4 -5.69 -14.55 18.67
N ARG A 5 -6.25 -15.75 18.68
CA ARG A 5 -5.74 -16.88 19.49
C ARG A 5 -4.58 -17.62 18.81
N LEU A 6 -4.54 -17.64 17.48
CA LEU A 6 -3.43 -18.29 16.75
C LEU A 6 -2.13 -17.50 16.87
N ILE A 7 -2.23 -16.16 17.01
CA ILE A 7 -1.08 -15.26 17.18
C ILE A 7 -0.41 -15.47 18.56
N ALA A 8 -1.19 -15.79 19.60
CA ALA A 8 -0.67 -15.98 20.95
C ALA A 8 0.14 -17.28 21.13
N SER A 9 -0.11 -18.31 20.32
CA SER A 9 0.54 -19.61 20.46
C SER A 9 1.95 -19.69 19.86
N PHE A 10 2.31 -18.80 18.94
CA PHE A 10 3.65 -18.77 18.34
C PHE A 10 4.71 -18.09 19.22
N GLY A 11 4.29 -17.34 20.24
CA GLY A 11 5.21 -16.60 21.12
C GLY A 11 6.01 -17.47 22.10
N ALA A 12 5.51 -18.66 22.47
CA ALA A 12 6.08 -19.44 23.58
C ALA A 12 7.27 -20.36 23.19
N SER A 13 7.66 -20.43 21.92
CA SER A 13 8.76 -21.30 21.45
C SER A 13 10.02 -20.54 21.01
N PHE A 14 10.09 -19.23 21.26
CA PHE A 14 11.19 -18.38 20.79
C PHE A 14 12.19 -17.97 21.90
N GLU A 15 12.03 -18.48 23.12
CA GLU A 15 12.80 -18.08 24.31
C GLU A 15 14.29 -18.53 24.31
N SER A 16 14.79 -19.21 23.28
CA SER A 16 16.10 -19.88 23.31
C SER A 16 17.12 -19.46 22.24
N PHE A 17 16.92 -18.35 21.51
CA PHE A 17 17.90 -17.89 20.50
C PHE A 17 18.33 -16.45 20.73
N ILE A 18 19.24 -16.27 21.71
CA ILE A 18 19.97 -15.03 21.97
C ILE A 18 21.46 -15.29 21.70
N SER A 19 21.97 -14.73 20.61
CA SER A 19 23.35 -14.25 20.50
C SER A 19 23.51 -13.25 19.35
N LYS A 20 23.91 -12.03 19.70
CA LYS A 20 25.02 -11.26 19.12
C LYS A 20 24.92 -10.84 17.67
N VAL A 21 24.22 -9.72 17.44
CA VAL A 21 24.26 -8.83 16.25
C VAL A 21 23.82 -9.46 14.91
N GLU A 22 23.97 -10.77 14.74
CA GLU A 22 23.70 -11.51 13.50
C GLU A 22 22.18 -11.77 13.29
N ASN A 23 21.38 -11.74 14.35
CA ASN A 23 19.96 -12.12 14.31
C ASN A 23 19.00 -10.95 13.99
N HIS A 24 19.45 -9.70 14.07
CA HIS A 24 18.59 -8.54 13.80
C HIS A 24 18.28 -8.36 12.30
N GLU A 25 19.26 -8.65 11.44
CA GLU A 25 19.03 -8.71 10.01
C GLU A 25 18.07 -9.85 9.64
N ALA A 26 18.22 -11.01 10.27
CA ALA A 26 17.32 -12.15 10.07
C ALA A 26 15.87 -11.84 10.49
N VAL A 27 15.67 -11.07 11.56
CA VAL A 27 14.34 -10.59 11.97
C VAL A 27 13.79 -9.55 10.99
N ALA A 28 14.61 -8.63 10.47
CA ALA A 28 14.16 -7.71 9.42
C ALA A 28 13.74 -8.46 8.15
N ASP A 29 14.49 -9.50 7.78
CA ASP A 29 14.15 -10.37 6.65
C ASP A 29 12.88 -11.18 6.88
N SER A 30 12.65 -11.69 8.09
CA SER A 30 11.42 -12.41 8.41
C SER A 30 10.20 -11.49 8.35
N VAL A 31 10.30 -10.27 8.88
CA VAL A 31 9.24 -9.26 8.79
C VAL A 31 8.95 -8.89 7.33
N ILE A 32 10.01 -8.65 6.53
CA ILE A 32 9.87 -8.38 5.10
C ILE A 32 9.20 -9.57 4.39
N ALA A 33 9.55 -10.80 4.75
CA ALA A 33 8.94 -12.02 4.21
C ALA A 33 7.46 -12.14 4.57
N ASP A 34 7.08 -11.83 5.81
CA ASP A 34 5.69 -11.83 6.28
C ASP A 34 4.84 -10.79 5.55
N VAL A 35 5.36 -9.57 5.39
CA VAL A 35 4.69 -8.50 4.62
C VAL A 35 4.54 -8.90 3.15
N ARG A 36 5.56 -9.53 2.55
CA ARG A 36 5.47 -10.10 1.18
C ARG A 36 4.41 -11.19 1.09
N ALA A 37 4.34 -12.09 2.08
CA ALA A 37 3.35 -13.14 2.12
C ALA A 37 1.93 -12.58 2.27
N ALA A 38 1.75 -11.52 3.07
CA ALA A 38 0.48 -10.80 3.18
C ALA A 38 0.09 -10.15 1.83
N ALA A 39 1.02 -9.46 1.17
CA ALA A 39 0.80 -8.89 -0.16
C ALA A 39 0.40 -9.97 -1.19
N ALA A 40 1.09 -11.11 -1.20
CA ALA A 40 0.78 -12.22 -2.09
C ALA A 40 -0.63 -12.78 -1.84
N LYS A 41 -1.03 -12.94 -0.57
CA LYS A 41 -2.40 -13.35 -0.20
C LYS A 41 -3.44 -12.36 -0.71
N LEU A 42 -3.21 -11.05 -0.56
CA LEU A 42 -4.10 -10.00 -1.07
C LEU A 42 -4.23 -10.06 -2.60
N ARG A 43 -3.12 -10.22 -3.33
CA ARG A 43 -3.12 -10.37 -4.80
C ARG A 43 -3.95 -11.57 -5.26
N VAL A 44 -3.81 -12.72 -4.59
CA VAL A 44 -4.61 -13.91 -4.91
C VAL A 44 -6.11 -13.68 -4.68
N GLN A 45 -6.47 -13.04 -3.55
CA GLN A 45 -7.88 -12.76 -3.27
C GLN A 45 -8.47 -11.75 -4.27
N ARG A 46 -7.70 -10.73 -4.64
CA ARG A 46 -8.08 -9.77 -5.67
C ARG A 46 -8.30 -10.45 -7.02
N GLY A 47 -7.39 -11.33 -7.44
CA GLY A 47 -7.55 -12.11 -8.66
C GLY A 47 -8.83 -12.95 -8.70
N ARG A 48 -9.24 -13.51 -7.55
CA ARG A 48 -10.52 -14.24 -7.43
C ARG A 48 -11.73 -13.33 -7.61
N ILE A 49 -11.69 -12.12 -7.04
CA ILE A 49 -12.75 -11.11 -7.20
C ILE A 49 -12.82 -10.64 -8.66
N GLN A 50 -11.69 -10.39 -9.30
CA GLN A 50 -11.66 -10.00 -10.71
C GLN A 50 -12.22 -11.09 -11.62
N HIS A 51 -11.87 -12.36 -11.37
CA HIS A 51 -12.47 -13.48 -12.09
C HIS A 51 -14.00 -13.56 -11.87
N GLN A 52 -14.46 -13.30 -10.64
CA GLN A 52 -15.89 -13.26 -10.33
C GLN A 52 -16.60 -12.12 -11.06
N LEU A 53 -16.01 -10.92 -11.10
CA LEU A 53 -16.51 -9.78 -11.87
C LEU A 53 -16.60 -10.11 -13.37
N GLN A 54 -15.60 -10.76 -13.94
CA GLN A 54 -15.65 -11.22 -15.33
C GLN A 54 -16.81 -12.19 -15.58
N ARG A 55 -17.00 -13.16 -14.67
CA ARG A 55 -18.10 -14.12 -14.76
C ARG A 55 -19.47 -13.45 -14.68
N LEU A 56 -19.65 -12.54 -13.73
CA LEU A 56 -20.89 -11.77 -13.57
C LEU A 56 -21.13 -10.85 -14.78
N GLY A 57 -20.09 -10.19 -15.31
CA GLY A 57 -20.21 -9.37 -16.52
C GLY A 57 -20.62 -10.18 -17.76
N ALA A 58 -20.14 -11.41 -17.89
CA ALA A 58 -20.60 -12.32 -18.94
C ALA A 58 -22.07 -12.75 -18.75
N GLU A 59 -22.49 -12.99 -17.51
CA GLU A 59 -23.89 -13.29 -17.18
C GLU A 59 -24.82 -12.08 -17.44
N GLN A 60 -24.40 -10.88 -17.04
CA GLN A 60 -25.12 -9.63 -17.27
C GLN A 60 -25.39 -9.44 -18.77
N LYS A 61 -24.38 -9.59 -19.63
CA LYS A 61 -24.52 -9.48 -21.09
C LYS A 61 -25.52 -10.50 -21.66
N LYS A 62 -25.48 -11.74 -21.16
CA LYS A 62 -26.44 -12.79 -21.56
C LYS A 62 -27.87 -12.41 -21.17
N LEU A 63 -28.08 -11.95 -19.93
CA LEU A 63 -29.38 -11.52 -19.43
C LEU A 63 -29.91 -10.29 -20.16
N GLN A 64 -29.06 -9.32 -20.51
CA GLN A 64 -29.43 -8.17 -21.33
C GLN A 64 -29.92 -8.60 -22.73
N THR A 65 -29.20 -9.52 -23.37
CA THR A 65 -29.59 -10.05 -24.68
C THR A 65 -30.92 -10.81 -24.61
N GLU A 66 -31.09 -11.62 -23.57
CA GLU A 66 -32.33 -12.36 -23.32
C GLU A 66 -33.51 -11.41 -23.03
N GLN A 67 -33.29 -10.40 -22.20
CA GLN A 67 -34.29 -9.37 -21.90
C GLN A 67 -34.77 -8.68 -23.18
N GLU A 68 -33.85 -8.26 -24.03
CA GLU A 68 -34.19 -7.59 -25.30
C GLU A 68 -34.92 -8.54 -26.26
N ARG A 69 -34.56 -9.83 -26.28
CA ARG A 69 -35.26 -10.86 -27.06
C ARG A 69 -36.72 -11.01 -26.59
N TRP A 70 -36.96 -11.11 -25.28
CA TRP A 70 -38.31 -11.24 -24.75
C TRP A 70 -39.15 -9.98 -24.98
N ARG A 71 -38.52 -8.80 -24.89
CA ARG A 71 -39.15 -7.52 -25.24
C ARG A 71 -39.61 -7.50 -26.70
N LYS A 72 -38.71 -7.83 -27.63
CA LYS A 72 -39.02 -7.88 -29.07
C LYS A 72 -40.16 -8.86 -29.37
N ARG A 73 -40.13 -10.04 -28.77
CA ARG A 73 -41.18 -11.06 -28.93
C ARG A 73 -42.54 -10.60 -28.42
N ALA A 74 -42.58 -9.96 -27.25
CA ALA A 74 -43.83 -9.42 -26.70
C ALA A 74 -44.43 -8.36 -27.64
N LEU A 75 -43.60 -7.49 -28.22
CA LEU A 75 -44.04 -6.46 -29.17
C LEU A 75 -44.53 -7.07 -30.50
N GLN A 76 -43.88 -8.12 -31.00
CA GLN A 76 -44.26 -8.78 -32.24
C GLN A 76 -45.58 -9.55 -32.16
N LEU A 77 -45.87 -10.17 -31.01
CA LEU A 77 -47.11 -10.93 -30.82
C LEU A 77 -48.34 -10.03 -30.64
N GLY A 78 -48.17 -8.85 -30.05
CA GLY A 78 -49.21 -7.82 -29.90
C GLY A 78 -50.53 -8.36 -29.35
N ASP A 79 -51.63 -7.78 -29.84
CA ASP A 79 -53.01 -8.16 -29.47
C ASP A 79 -53.49 -9.42 -30.23
N THR A 80 -52.83 -9.75 -31.34
CA THR A 80 -53.12 -10.93 -32.17
C THR A 80 -52.94 -12.26 -31.44
N GLU A 81 -51.99 -12.33 -30.49
CA GLU A 81 -51.75 -13.50 -29.65
C GLU A 81 -51.55 -13.10 -28.18
N GLU A 82 -52.53 -12.38 -27.61
CA GLU A 82 -52.46 -11.72 -26.30
C GLU A 82 -51.89 -12.61 -25.18
N GLN A 83 -52.38 -13.86 -25.05
CA GLN A 83 -51.90 -14.78 -24.00
C GLN A 83 -50.40 -15.09 -24.12
N ARG A 84 -49.87 -15.25 -25.33
CA ARG A 84 -48.45 -15.52 -25.57
C ARG A 84 -47.60 -14.26 -25.39
N SER A 85 -48.15 -13.09 -25.74
CA SER A 85 -47.54 -11.80 -25.45
C SER A 85 -47.36 -11.59 -23.94
N LEU A 86 -48.40 -11.87 -23.14
CA LEU A 86 -48.33 -11.80 -21.68
C LEU A 86 -47.28 -12.73 -21.07
N GLN A 87 -47.09 -13.95 -21.62
CA GLN A 87 -46.01 -14.84 -21.19
C GLN A 87 -44.63 -14.26 -21.51
N CYS A 88 -44.43 -13.66 -22.70
CA CYS A 88 -43.18 -12.98 -23.04
C CYS A 88 -42.89 -11.80 -22.08
N VAL A 89 -43.92 -11.03 -21.70
CA VAL A 89 -43.79 -9.96 -20.70
C VAL A 89 -43.41 -10.52 -19.33
N ARG A 90 -43.97 -11.67 -18.93
CA ARG A 90 -43.59 -12.35 -17.69
C ARG A 90 -42.11 -12.75 -17.69
N HIS A 91 -41.63 -13.36 -18.76
CA HIS A 91 -40.21 -13.69 -18.92
C HIS A 91 -39.33 -12.44 -18.90
N PHE A 92 -39.71 -11.38 -19.62
CA PHE A 92 -39.00 -10.10 -19.59
C PHE A 92 -38.86 -9.54 -18.16
N LYS A 93 -39.95 -9.54 -17.37
CA LYS A 93 -39.91 -9.08 -15.97
C LYS A 93 -38.98 -9.94 -15.11
N LEU A 94 -39.01 -11.26 -15.26
CA LEU A 94 -38.14 -12.18 -14.54
C LEU A 94 -36.66 -11.92 -14.87
N THR A 95 -36.32 -11.87 -16.17
CA THR A 95 -34.95 -11.59 -16.63
C THR A 95 -34.49 -10.21 -16.17
N LYS A 96 -35.37 -9.20 -16.18
CA LYS A 96 -35.08 -7.85 -15.66
C LYS A 96 -34.78 -7.87 -14.16
N SER A 97 -35.53 -8.64 -13.37
CA SER A 97 -35.26 -8.77 -11.94
C SER A 97 -33.91 -9.43 -11.67
N ARG A 98 -33.59 -10.49 -12.41
CA ARG A 98 -32.29 -11.17 -12.30
C ARG A 98 -31.14 -10.27 -12.74
N LEU A 99 -31.32 -9.50 -13.80
CA LEU A 99 -30.32 -8.53 -14.27
C LEU A 99 -29.96 -7.52 -13.16
N ARG A 100 -30.97 -6.97 -12.47
CA ARG A 100 -30.74 -6.06 -11.32
C ARG A 100 -29.98 -6.72 -10.18
N GLN A 101 -30.26 -7.99 -9.90
CA GLN A 101 -29.53 -8.74 -8.87
C GLN A 101 -28.06 -8.92 -9.24
N VAL A 102 -27.78 -9.26 -10.51
CA VAL A 102 -26.40 -9.39 -11.03
C VAL A 102 -25.69 -8.05 -11.03
N GLU A 103 -26.36 -6.96 -11.41
CA GLU A 103 -25.83 -5.60 -11.36
C GLU A 103 -25.44 -5.21 -9.94
N HIS A 104 -26.32 -5.46 -8.97
CA HIS A 104 -26.01 -5.20 -7.56
C HIS A 104 -24.79 -6.00 -7.07
N GLN A 105 -24.70 -7.28 -7.44
CA GLN A 105 -23.52 -8.09 -7.11
C GLN A 105 -22.24 -7.54 -7.74
N ILE A 106 -22.31 -7.07 -8.99
CA ILE A 106 -21.16 -6.44 -9.68
C ILE A 106 -20.70 -5.21 -8.89
N ASP A 107 -21.61 -4.35 -8.44
CA ASP A 107 -21.29 -3.17 -7.64
C ASP A 107 -20.61 -3.54 -6.30
N GLU A 108 -21.14 -4.55 -5.60
CA GLU A 108 -20.53 -5.06 -4.37
C GLU A 108 -19.10 -5.56 -4.60
N TYR A 109 -18.89 -6.38 -5.64
CA TYR A 109 -17.58 -6.92 -5.97
C TYR A 109 -16.60 -5.83 -6.44
N HIS A 110 -17.06 -4.79 -7.14
CA HIS A 110 -16.23 -3.64 -7.47
C HIS A 110 -15.74 -2.90 -6.23
N SER A 111 -16.64 -2.62 -5.27
CA SER A 111 -16.24 -1.98 -4.00
C SER A 111 -15.23 -2.85 -3.23
N MET A 112 -15.36 -4.17 -3.29
CA MET A 112 -14.37 -5.09 -2.69
C MET A 112 -13.02 -5.07 -3.42
N ASP A 113 -13.00 -5.00 -4.76
CA ASP A 113 -11.76 -4.90 -5.55
C ASP A 113 -11.01 -3.60 -5.24
N GLU A 114 -11.72 -2.48 -5.17
CA GLU A 114 -11.14 -1.17 -4.84
C GLU A 114 -10.50 -1.16 -3.45
N ARG A 115 -11.18 -1.70 -2.43
CA ARG A 115 -10.64 -1.82 -1.08
C ARG A 115 -9.39 -2.71 -1.04
N LEU A 116 -9.40 -3.84 -1.76
CA LEU A 116 -8.24 -4.72 -1.82
C LEU A 116 -7.07 -4.09 -2.59
N GLN A 117 -7.37 -3.29 -3.62
CA GLN A 117 -6.36 -2.54 -4.34
C GLN A 117 -5.70 -1.49 -3.44
N SER A 118 -6.49 -0.71 -2.70
CA SER A 118 -5.95 0.26 -1.73
C SER A 118 -5.06 -0.43 -0.69
N ASN A 119 -5.55 -1.50 -0.06
CA ASN A 119 -4.77 -2.25 0.93
C ASN A 119 -3.48 -2.83 0.33
N LEU A 120 -3.51 -3.27 -0.93
CA LEU A 120 -2.33 -3.79 -1.60
C LEU A 120 -1.30 -2.68 -1.81
N THR A 121 -1.73 -1.49 -2.25
CA THR A 121 -0.85 -0.32 -2.40
C THR A 121 -0.21 0.06 -1.07
N ASP A 122 -0.98 0.09 0.02
CA ASP A 122 -0.44 0.43 1.35
C ASP A 122 0.61 -0.59 1.81
N VAL A 123 0.34 -1.89 1.62
CA VAL A 123 1.28 -2.97 1.96
C VAL A 123 2.54 -2.92 1.09
N GLU A 124 2.41 -2.60 -0.20
CA GLU A 124 3.54 -2.44 -1.12
C GLU A 124 4.42 -1.24 -0.74
N GLN A 125 3.81 -0.10 -0.39
CA GLN A 125 4.52 1.06 0.13
C GLN A 125 5.26 0.74 1.43
N ARG A 126 4.60 0.05 2.37
CA ARG A 126 5.23 -0.36 3.63
C ARG A 126 6.38 -1.34 3.40
N LEU A 127 6.23 -2.27 2.46
CA LEU A 127 7.29 -3.20 2.07
C LEU A 127 8.52 -2.45 1.55
N GLU A 128 8.31 -1.41 0.73
CA GLU A 128 9.41 -0.61 0.20
C GLU A 128 10.11 0.20 1.30
N GLN A 129 9.34 0.82 2.20
CA GLN A 129 9.90 1.48 3.38
C GLN A 129 10.75 0.53 4.23
N LEU A 130 10.27 -0.70 4.47
CA LEU A 130 11.01 -1.69 5.24
C LEU A 130 12.31 -2.13 4.54
N ARG A 131 12.30 -2.25 3.22
CA ARG A 131 13.51 -2.56 2.43
C ARG A 131 14.53 -1.43 2.51
N LEU A 132 14.09 -0.18 2.32
CA LEU A 132 14.96 0.99 2.43
C LEU A 132 15.58 1.09 3.83
N LYS A 133 14.76 0.91 4.89
CA LYS A 133 15.25 0.85 6.27
C LYS A 133 16.25 -0.27 6.48
N LYS A 134 15.97 -1.48 5.98
CA LYS A 134 16.91 -2.61 6.06
C LYS A 134 18.24 -2.24 5.40
N THR A 135 18.23 -1.77 4.16
CA THR A 135 19.47 -1.42 3.44
C THR A 135 20.27 -0.34 4.16
N ALA A 136 19.62 0.72 4.65
CA ALA A 136 20.28 1.77 5.40
C ALA A 136 20.92 1.24 6.69
N LEU A 137 20.20 0.42 7.45
CA LEU A 137 20.68 -0.13 8.71
C LEU A 137 21.74 -1.22 8.51
N SER A 138 21.63 -2.07 7.48
CA SER A 138 22.67 -3.03 7.09
C SER A 138 23.95 -2.31 6.67
N SER A 139 23.87 -1.20 5.95
CA SER A 139 25.04 -0.39 5.60
C SER A 139 25.70 0.22 6.84
N ARG A 140 24.91 0.77 7.77
CA ARG A 140 25.41 1.29 9.06
C ARG A 140 26.04 0.19 9.91
N SER A 141 25.39 -0.96 10.03
CA SER A 141 25.91 -2.13 10.74
C SER A 141 27.20 -2.67 10.13
N ALA A 142 27.33 -2.72 8.80
CA ALA A 142 28.57 -3.16 8.16
C ALA A 142 29.75 -2.23 8.51
N ARG A 143 29.50 -0.92 8.62
CA ARG A 143 30.50 0.05 9.10
C ARG A 143 30.82 -0.16 10.57
N ALA A 144 29.79 -0.26 11.43
CA ALA A 144 29.94 -0.47 12.86
C ALA A 144 30.61 -1.82 13.19
N SER A 145 30.35 -2.91 12.48
CA SER A 145 30.97 -4.22 12.72
C SER A 145 32.44 -4.29 12.29
N ALA A 146 32.84 -3.52 11.27
CA ALA A 146 34.26 -3.37 10.92
C ALA A 146 35.06 -2.66 12.02
N LEU A 147 34.35 -1.90 12.83
CA LEU A 147 34.79 -1.04 13.92
C LEU A 147 34.75 -1.83 15.26
N ALA A 148 33.66 -2.56 15.53
CA ALA A 148 33.27 -3.13 16.83
C ALA A 148 33.75 -4.57 17.12
N GLY A 149 34.74 -5.11 16.42
CA GLY A 149 35.29 -6.46 16.64
C GLY A 149 35.91 -6.75 18.03
N THR A 150 35.54 -6.01 19.09
CA THR A 150 36.22 -6.02 20.40
C THR A 150 35.36 -6.31 21.65
N ARG A 151 34.01 -6.35 21.67
CA ARG A 151 33.26 -6.78 22.90
C ARG A 151 31.74 -6.99 22.70
N GLY A 152 31.12 -7.86 23.53
CA GLY A 152 29.76 -8.38 23.31
C GLY A 152 28.67 -8.07 24.37
N GLU A 153 27.41 -8.17 23.89
CA GLU A 153 26.04 -7.97 24.43
C GLU A 153 25.55 -8.66 25.74
N GLU A 154 24.42 -8.09 26.23
CA GLU A 154 23.17 -8.74 26.71
C GLU A 154 21.89 -7.91 26.35
N THR A 155 20.68 -8.41 26.67
CA THR A 155 19.41 -8.32 25.90
C THR A 155 18.23 -7.46 26.41
N LEU A 156 17.22 -7.25 25.52
CA LEU A 156 16.03 -6.37 25.60
C LEU A 156 14.76 -7.03 24.98
N THR A 157 13.57 -6.45 25.21
CA THR A 157 12.25 -6.81 24.62
C THR A 157 11.69 -5.68 23.70
N ASP A 158 10.83 -6.05 22.73
CA ASP A 158 9.71 -5.38 21.97
C ASP A 158 9.83 -4.44 20.71
N MET A 159 9.97 -5.07 19.52
CA MET A 159 9.66 -4.67 18.11
C MET A 159 9.91 -3.23 17.56
N GLU A 160 9.25 -2.18 18.04
CA GLU A 160 9.69 -0.79 17.74
C GLU A 160 10.99 -0.51 18.47
N GLN A 161 11.10 -1.06 19.68
CA GLN A 161 12.37 -1.21 20.37
C GLN A 161 13.34 -2.06 19.57
N VAL A 162 13.00 -2.89 18.57
CA VAL A 162 14.02 -3.63 17.80
C VAL A 162 14.66 -2.73 16.74
N PHE A 163 13.89 -1.90 16.06
CA PHE A 163 14.45 -0.89 15.16
C PHE A 163 15.15 0.22 15.95
N ASP A 164 14.52 0.71 17.00
CA ASP A 164 15.10 1.74 17.89
C ASP A 164 16.31 1.18 18.66
N ARG A 165 16.34 -0.12 19.00
CA ARG A 165 17.53 -0.78 19.58
C ARG A 165 18.59 -1.03 18.54
N TRP A 166 18.25 -1.33 17.28
CA TRP A 166 19.27 -1.40 16.24
C TRP A 166 19.89 -0.03 16.03
N GLU A 167 19.08 1.02 16.03
CA GLU A 167 19.56 2.40 16.00
C GLU A 167 20.37 2.77 17.24
N THR A 168 19.89 2.41 18.43
CA THR A 168 20.60 2.65 19.71
C THR A 168 21.91 1.86 19.78
N ALA A 169 21.94 0.59 19.33
CA ALA A 169 23.15 -0.21 19.29
C ALA A 169 24.17 0.37 18.28
N VAL A 170 23.72 0.81 17.12
CA VAL A 170 24.60 1.50 16.15
C VAL A 170 25.14 2.81 16.73
N LEU A 171 24.30 3.61 17.40
CA LEU A 171 24.73 4.85 18.06
C LEU A 171 25.69 4.58 19.23
N GLU A 172 25.46 3.54 20.02
CA GLU A 172 26.32 3.15 21.13
C GLU A 172 27.68 2.62 20.65
N ASP A 173 27.71 1.88 19.54
CA ASP A 173 28.96 1.43 18.91
C ASP A 173 29.73 2.62 18.30
N GLU A 174 29.03 3.54 17.62
CA GLU A 174 29.61 4.80 17.10
C GLU A 174 30.21 5.66 18.22
N TYR A 175 29.57 5.71 19.41
CA TYR A 175 30.06 6.47 20.57
C TYR A 175 31.20 5.78 21.32
N ARG A 176 31.19 4.44 21.42
CA ARG A 176 32.22 3.65 22.13
C ARG A 176 33.59 3.69 21.46
N GLU A 177 33.62 3.90 20.14
CA GLU A 177 34.86 3.89 19.38
C GLU A 177 35.52 5.25 19.20
N GLY A 178 34.93 6.30 19.79
CA GLY A 178 35.56 7.60 19.82
C GLY A 178 35.88 8.12 18.43
N VAL A 179 34.90 8.11 17.53
CA VAL A 179 34.89 9.14 16.48
C VAL A 179 34.35 10.40 17.13
N CYS A 180 35.22 11.11 17.84
CA CYS A 180 35.09 12.55 17.83
C CYS A 180 35.18 12.96 16.35
N ASP A 181 34.06 13.32 15.74
CA ASP A 181 34.11 14.31 14.68
C ASP A 181 34.43 15.66 15.33
N GLU A 182 35.69 15.79 15.76
CA GLU A 182 36.36 17.08 15.81
C GLU A 182 37.01 17.34 14.44
N SER A 183 36.23 17.37 13.37
CA SER A 183 36.51 18.26 12.25
C SER A 183 35.28 18.48 11.35
N THR A 184 34.21 19.07 11.89
CA THR A 184 33.59 20.15 11.13
C THR A 184 33.98 21.44 11.82
N ASP A 185 34.95 22.13 11.22
CA ASP A 185 35.33 23.48 11.58
C ASP A 185 34.05 24.30 11.78
N SER A 186 33.91 24.93 12.95
CA SER A 186 32.76 25.81 13.26
C SER A 186 32.58 26.86 12.17
N PHE A 187 33.66 27.21 11.49
CA PHE A 187 33.70 28.13 10.36
C PHE A 187 33.03 27.56 9.10
N GLU A 188 33.26 26.29 8.77
CA GLU A 188 32.71 25.65 7.56
C GLU A 188 31.19 25.43 7.68
N ARG A 189 30.70 25.15 8.89
CA ARG A 189 29.26 25.07 9.18
C ARG A 189 28.53 26.40 9.02
N GLU A 190 29.17 27.52 9.38
CA GLU A 190 28.59 28.85 9.20
C GLU A 190 28.49 29.23 7.72
N PHE A 191 29.50 28.88 6.91
CA PHE A 191 29.46 29.10 5.46
C PHE A 191 28.41 28.23 4.78
N LEU A 192 28.36 26.93 5.07
CA LEU A 192 27.36 26.02 4.49
C LEU A 192 25.92 26.45 4.82
N ALA A 193 25.67 26.89 6.05
CA ALA A 193 24.35 27.38 6.45
C ALA A 193 23.97 28.70 5.77
N ALA A 194 24.94 29.57 5.49
CA ALA A 194 24.72 30.82 4.77
C ALA A 194 24.45 30.59 3.27
N GLU A 195 25.22 29.70 2.64
CA GLU A 195 25.05 29.31 1.23
C GLU A 195 23.70 28.61 1.01
N GLU A 196 23.33 27.68 1.90
CA GLU A 196 22.05 26.99 1.85
C GLU A 196 20.86 27.94 2.04
N LEU A 197 21.00 28.96 2.90
CA LEU A 197 19.99 30.02 3.08
C LEU A 197 19.81 30.88 1.82
N ASP A 198 20.90 31.19 1.12
CA ASP A 198 20.85 31.97 -0.11
C ASP A 198 20.26 31.16 -1.28
N ASP A 199 20.57 29.87 -1.39
CA ASP A 199 19.95 28.95 -2.34
C ASP A 199 18.43 28.80 -2.11
N LEU A 200 18.02 28.68 -0.84
CA LEU A 200 16.60 28.62 -0.47
C LEU A 200 15.86 29.93 -0.78
N ARG A 201 16.51 31.09 -0.60
CA ARG A 201 15.94 32.40 -0.97
C ARG A 201 15.78 32.55 -2.47
N ALA A 202 16.78 32.17 -3.26
CA ALA A 202 16.71 32.20 -4.71
C ALA A 202 15.54 31.32 -5.21
N THR A 203 15.44 30.11 -4.66
CA THR A 203 14.36 29.17 -5.00
C THR A 203 12.98 29.73 -4.60
N LEU A 204 12.87 30.39 -3.44
CA LEU A 204 11.62 30.98 -2.97
C LEU A 204 11.20 32.21 -3.79
N ASP A 205 12.14 33.02 -4.25
CA ASP A 205 11.86 34.13 -5.17
C ASP A 205 11.42 33.65 -6.55
N ASP A 206 11.98 32.54 -7.04
CA ASP A 206 11.53 31.92 -8.28
C ASP A 206 10.12 31.33 -8.15
N ILE A 207 9.80 30.70 -7.02
CA ILE A 207 8.43 30.25 -6.70
C ILE A 207 7.45 31.43 -6.62
N LYS A 208 7.85 32.56 -6.01
CA LYS A 208 7.00 33.77 -5.94
C LYS A 208 6.77 34.42 -7.31
N LYS A 209 7.80 34.48 -8.16
CA LYS A 209 7.67 34.98 -9.55
C LYS A 209 6.78 34.06 -10.38
N ALA A 210 6.90 32.75 -10.21
CA ALA A 210 6.03 31.76 -10.85
C ALA A 210 4.57 31.92 -10.39
N ALA A 211 4.32 32.12 -9.09
CA ALA A 211 2.98 32.35 -8.56
C ALA A 211 2.37 33.70 -9.01
N ALA A 212 3.19 34.75 -9.13
CA ALA A 212 2.75 36.05 -9.64
C ALA A 212 2.41 36.01 -11.14
N THR A 213 3.16 35.24 -11.94
CA THR A 213 2.86 35.05 -13.37
C THR A 213 1.64 34.16 -13.62
N ASP A 214 1.32 33.24 -12.71
CA ASP A 214 0.09 32.42 -12.78
C ASP A 214 -1.17 33.21 -12.33
N GLY A 215 -1.02 34.11 -11.35
CA GLY A 215 -2.10 35.03 -10.94
C GLY A 215 -2.49 36.04 -12.02
N GLN A 216 -1.53 36.53 -12.81
CA GLN A 216 -1.79 37.48 -13.90
C GLN A 216 -2.45 36.85 -15.14
N LYS A 217 -2.33 35.52 -15.30
CA LYS A 217 -3.05 34.73 -16.32
C LYS A 217 -4.49 34.37 -15.90
N GLY A 218 -4.80 34.39 -14.61
CA GLY A 218 -6.16 34.19 -14.09
C GLY A 218 -7.04 35.43 -14.26
N GLU A 219 -6.48 36.62 -14.02
CA GLU A 219 -7.25 37.88 -14.01
C GLU A 219 -7.57 38.40 -15.43
N THR A 220 -6.87 37.92 -16.47
CA THR A 220 -7.17 38.27 -17.87
C THR A 220 -8.18 37.34 -18.55
N ARG A 221 -8.63 36.26 -17.88
CA ARG A 221 -9.56 35.27 -18.46
C ARG A 221 -11.01 35.43 -18.02
N ASP A 222 -11.28 36.22 -16.96
CA ASP A 222 -12.64 36.51 -16.47
C ASP A 222 -13.19 37.89 -16.92
N ALA A 223 -12.49 38.57 -17.84
CA ALA A 223 -12.88 39.89 -18.36
C ALA A 223 -13.19 39.92 -19.87
N ASN A 224 -13.52 38.79 -20.51
CA ASN A 224 -14.03 38.77 -21.88
C ASN A 224 -15.08 37.69 -22.12
#